data_AF-A0A135W455-F1
#
_entry.id   AF-A0A135W455-F1
#
_cell.length_a   1.000
_cell.length_b   1.000
_cell.length_c   1.000
_cell.angle_alpha   90.00
_cell.angle_beta   90.00
_cell.angle_gamma   90.00
#
_symmetry.space_group_name_H-M   'P 1'
#
loop_
_entity.id
_entity.type
_entity.pdbx_description
1 polymer ?
#
loop_
_entity_poly.entity_id
_entity_poly.type
_entity_poly.pdbx_seq_one_letter_code
_entity_poly.pdbx_strand_id
1 'polypeptide(L)'
;MVIAFALWIVYMGYVLADLLFRVPVKFIFDKREKAIYRKLLLTKKIMDFDEMTYFINEKNGGYYYAIAKKRNQFIKNYRISNFFSGSKVSREKENEFIQNILYPLLDTINLPINRPQ
;
A
#
# COMPACT_ATOMS: atom_id res chain seq x y z
N MET A 1 26.47 -9.54 -36.18
CA MET A 1 26.34 -8.33 -35.31
C MET A 1 24.89 -7.96 -35.02
N VAL A 2 24.01 -7.87 -36.02
CA VAL A 2 22.60 -7.42 -35.85
C VAL A 2 21.81 -8.24 -34.83
N ILE A 3 21.94 -9.58 -34.86
CA ILE A 3 21.24 -10.49 -33.95
C ILE A 3 21.66 -10.28 -32.49
N ALA A 4 22.95 -10.03 -32.25
CA ALA A 4 23.46 -9.76 -30.91
C ALA A 4 22.93 -8.42 -30.36
N PHE A 5 22.83 -7.41 -31.22
CA PHE A 5 22.25 -6.11 -30.86
C PHE A 5 20.75 -6.23 -30.53
N ALA A 6 20.00 -7.01 -31.31
CA ALA A 6 18.59 -7.26 -31.06
C ALA A 6 18.37 -7.97 -29.70
N LEU A 7 19.17 -9.01 -29.41
CA LEU A 7 19.12 -9.70 -28.12
C LEU A 7 19.46 -8.76 -26.96
N TRP A 8 20.46 -7.89 -27.12
CA TRP A 8 20.84 -6.92 -26.10
C TRP A 8 19.73 -5.92 -25.78
N ILE A 9 19.01 -5.42 -26.80
CA ILE A 9 17.88 -4.51 -26.61
C ILE A 9 16.74 -5.20 -25.85
N VAL A 10 16.39 -6.44 -26.21
CA VAL A 10 15.35 -7.21 -25.51
C VAL A 10 15.73 -7.44 -24.05
N TYR A 11 16.99 -7.80 -23.80
CA TYR A 11 17.47 -8.04 -22.43
C TYR A 11 17.46 -6.74 -21.60
N MET A 12 17.91 -5.63 -22.17
CA MET A 12 17.84 -4.33 -21.50
C MET A 12 16.41 -3.88 -21.22
N GLY A 13 15.48 -4.11 -22.14
CA GLY A 13 14.05 -3.86 -21.91
C GLY A 13 13.52 -4.64 -20.70
N TYR A 14 13.88 -5.91 -20.58
CA TYR A 14 13.51 -6.74 -19.42
C TYR A 14 14.14 -6.24 -18.11
N VAL A 15 15.43 -5.89 -18.14
CA VAL A 15 16.13 -5.36 -16.96
C VAL A 15 15.50 -4.06 -16.48
N LEU A 16 15.19 -3.14 -17.40
CA LEU A 16 14.49 -1.89 -17.06
C LEU A 16 13.08 -2.15 -16.51
N ALA A 17 12.32 -3.06 -17.10
CA ALA A 17 11.01 -3.42 -16.59
C ALA A 17 11.12 -3.98 -15.17
N ASP A 18 12.00 -4.96 -14.93
CA ASP A 18 12.19 -5.54 -13.60
C ASP A 18 12.62 -4.46 -12.59
N LEU A 19 13.53 -3.56 -12.98
CA LEU A 19 13.97 -2.46 -12.12
C LEU A 19 12.82 -1.52 -11.73
N LEU A 20 11.94 -1.16 -12.68
CA LEU A 20 10.84 -0.22 -12.45
C LEU A 20 9.68 -0.86 -11.67
N PHE A 21 9.39 -2.14 -11.89
CA PHE A 21 8.29 -2.84 -11.23
C PHE A 21 8.67 -3.42 -9.86
N ARG A 22 9.97 -3.66 -9.61
CA ARG A 22 10.47 -4.16 -8.32
C ARG A 22 10.58 -3.09 -7.24
N VAL A 23 10.49 -1.79 -7.59
CA VAL A 23 10.50 -0.72 -6.60
C VAL A 23 9.27 -0.85 -5.69
N PRO A 24 9.47 -0.98 -4.37
CA PRO A 24 8.36 -1.07 -3.43
C PRO A 24 7.53 0.20 -3.52
N VAL A 25 6.24 0.03 -3.81
CA VAL A 25 5.26 1.12 -3.82
C VAL A 25 5.26 1.77 -2.44
N LYS A 26 5.66 3.03 -2.36
CA LYS A 26 5.56 3.83 -1.13
C LYS A 26 4.28 4.64 -1.18
N PHE A 27 3.57 4.69 -0.06
CA PHE A 27 2.41 5.57 0.10
C PHE A 27 2.82 6.80 0.89
N ILE A 28 2.49 7.98 0.37
CA ILE A 28 2.71 9.26 1.05
C ILE A 28 1.35 9.80 1.43
N PHE A 29 1.16 10.01 2.73
CA PHE A 29 -0.06 10.56 3.32
C PHE A 29 0.19 12.05 3.59
N ASP A 30 -0.37 12.93 2.77
CA ASP A 30 -0.19 14.38 2.94
C ASP A 30 -1.33 14.98 3.76
N LYS A 31 -1.01 15.46 4.97
CA LYS A 31 -1.96 16.09 5.90
C LYS A 31 -2.51 17.43 5.39
N ARG A 32 -1.75 18.17 4.58
CA ARG A 32 -2.13 19.51 4.11
C ARG A 32 -3.14 19.46 3.00
N GLU A 33 -2.90 18.59 2.02
CA GLU A 33 -3.77 18.45 0.85
C GLU A 33 -4.95 17.50 1.10
N LYS A 34 -4.96 16.81 2.25
CA LYS A 34 -5.92 15.73 2.53
C LYS A 34 -5.96 14.77 1.34
N ALA A 35 -4.79 14.39 0.80
CA ALA A 35 -4.67 13.40 -0.28
C ALA A 35 -3.62 12.28 -0.02
N ILE A 36 -3.96 11.06 -0.44
CA ILE A 36 -3.07 9.88 -0.44
C ILE A 36 -2.40 9.77 -1.80
N TYR A 37 -1.08 9.74 -1.79
CA TYR A 37 -0.25 9.64 -2.98
C TYR A 37 0.43 8.28 -3.08
N ARG A 38 0.40 7.67 -4.28
CA ARG A 38 1.23 6.51 -4.63
C ARG A 38 2.55 7.03 -5.16
N LYS A 39 3.66 6.59 -4.59
CA LYS A 39 4.99 6.79 -5.15
C LYS A 39 5.53 5.44 -5.61
N LEU A 40 5.53 5.26 -6.93
CA LEU A 40 6.25 4.17 -7.60
C LEU A 40 7.50 4.75 -8.26
N LEU A 41 7.31 5.73 -9.15
CA LEU A 41 8.35 6.54 -9.81
C LEU A 41 7.90 8.00 -9.89
N LEU A 42 6.65 8.20 -10.29
CA LEU A 42 5.92 9.46 -10.15
C LEU A 42 4.95 9.39 -8.97
N THR A 43 4.82 10.52 -8.27
CA THR A 43 3.83 10.71 -7.20
C THR A 43 2.47 10.92 -7.86
N LYS A 44 1.58 9.92 -7.78
CA LYS A 44 0.22 10.02 -8.34
C LYS A 44 -0.80 10.04 -7.22
N LYS A 45 -1.67 11.06 -7.20
CA LYS A 45 -2.82 11.12 -6.28
C LYS A 45 -3.72 9.92 -6.56
N ILE A 46 -3.97 9.12 -5.52
CA ILE A 46 -4.84 7.94 -5.61
C ILE A 46 -6.25 8.29 -5.13
N MET A 47 -6.32 9.06 -4.04
CA MET A 47 -7.49 9.18 -3.21
C MET A 47 -7.40 10.44 -2.34
N ASP A 48 -8.54 11.08 -2.06
CA ASP A 48 -8.68 12.07 -0.99
C ASP A 48 -9.00 11.38 0.35
N PHE A 49 -8.50 11.92 1.45
CA PHE A 49 -8.67 11.33 2.78
C PHE A 49 -10.13 11.25 3.23
N ASP A 50 -10.98 12.17 2.78
CA ASP A 50 -12.42 12.18 3.12
C ASP A 50 -13.17 10.94 2.60
N GLU A 51 -12.72 10.38 1.49
CA GLU A 51 -13.33 9.19 0.88
C GLU A 51 -12.68 7.88 1.33
N MET A 52 -11.74 7.94 2.29
CA MET A 52 -10.95 6.82 2.76
C MET A 52 -11.75 5.89 3.67
N THR A 53 -11.71 4.59 3.40
CA THR A 53 -12.25 3.55 4.28
C THR A 53 -11.17 2.50 4.51
N TYR A 54 -10.95 2.14 5.77
CA TYR A 54 -10.04 1.05 6.13
C TYR A 54 -10.83 -0.26 6.24
N PHE A 55 -10.22 -1.37 5.86
CA PHE A 55 -10.79 -2.69 6.05
C PHE A 55 -9.69 -3.73 6.26
N ILE A 56 -10.00 -4.73 7.09
CA ILE A 56 -9.14 -5.88 7.33
C ILE A 56 -9.57 -6.95 6.33
N ASN A 57 -8.63 -7.43 5.53
CA ASN A 57 -8.91 -8.49 4.56
C ASN A 57 -8.23 -9.78 5.05
N GLU A 58 -9.05 -10.71 5.52
CA GLU A 58 -8.62 -12.07 5.88
C GLU A 58 -8.52 -12.93 4.63
N LYS A 59 -7.34 -13.50 4.37
CA LYS A 59 -7.13 -14.41 3.25
C LYS A 59 -6.29 -15.60 3.72
N ASN A 60 -6.84 -16.82 3.67
CA ASN A 60 -6.15 -18.09 3.95
C ASN A 60 -5.24 -18.07 5.21
N GLY A 61 -5.80 -17.81 6.39
CA GLY A 61 -5.07 -17.97 7.67
C GLY A 61 -4.14 -16.81 8.05
N GLY A 62 -4.17 -15.72 7.30
CA GLY A 62 -3.58 -14.44 7.70
C GLY A 62 -4.42 -13.26 7.21
N TYR A 63 -4.05 -12.07 7.62
CA TYR A 63 -4.78 -10.85 7.28
C TYR A 63 -3.83 -9.69 7.00
N TYR A 64 -4.34 -8.70 6.28
CA TYR A 64 -3.64 -7.46 6.03
C TYR A 64 -4.61 -6.29 6.11
N TYR A 65 -4.07 -5.14 6.50
CA TYR A 65 -4.78 -3.88 6.50
C TYR A 65 -4.72 -3.28 5.10
N ALA A 66 -5.88 -2.90 4.59
CA ALA A 66 -6.03 -2.24 3.30
C ALA A 66 -6.90 -0.99 3.42
N ILE A 67 -6.64 -0.05 2.52
CA ILE A 67 -7.40 1.18 2.35
C ILE A 67 -8.15 1.11 1.02
N ALA A 68 -9.40 1.52 1.03
CA ALA A 68 -10.27 1.58 -0.14
C ALA A 68 -10.97 2.94 -0.25
N LYS A 69 -11.38 3.29 -1.47
CA LYS A 69 -12.36 4.34 -1.72
C LYS A 69 -13.75 3.88 -1.32
N LYS A 70 -14.41 4.62 -0.42
CA LYS A 70 -15.77 4.32 0.10
C LYS A 70 -16.76 3.93 -0.99
N ARG A 71 -16.74 4.63 -2.14
CA ARG A 71 -17.62 4.38 -3.29
C ARG A 71 -17.18 3.19 -4.17
N ASN A 72 -15.91 2.78 -4.12
CA ASN A 72 -15.30 1.76 -5.01
C ASN A 72 -14.44 0.74 -4.24
N GLN A 73 -14.89 0.34 -3.05
CA GLN A 73 -14.08 -0.44 -2.11
C GLN A 73 -13.60 -1.80 -2.63
N PHE A 74 -14.39 -2.42 -3.52
CA PHE A 74 -14.06 -3.72 -4.13
C PHE A 74 -13.16 -3.61 -5.37
N ILE A 75 -13.08 -2.42 -6.01
CA ILE A 75 -12.35 -2.23 -7.27
C ILE A 75 -10.98 -1.60 -7.01
N LYS A 76 -10.89 -0.66 -6.07
CA LYS A 76 -9.65 0.09 -5.78
C LYS A 76 -9.27 -0.08 -4.31
N ASN A 77 -8.79 -1.27 -3.99
CA ASN A 77 -8.14 -1.53 -2.71
C ASN A 77 -6.62 -1.35 -2.81
N TYR A 78 -6.04 -0.77 -1.77
CA TYR A 78 -4.61 -0.55 -1.63
C TYR A 78 -4.15 -1.16 -0.32
N ARG A 79 -3.32 -2.20 -0.40
CA ARG A 79 -2.72 -2.82 0.77
C ARG A 79 -1.73 -1.84 1.41
N ILE A 80 -1.92 -1.55 2.69
CA ILE A 80 -1.05 -0.63 3.45
C ILE A 80 -0.14 -1.34 4.44
N SER A 81 -0.48 -2.55 4.86
CA SER A 81 0.36 -3.33 5.76
C SER A 81 1.01 -4.52 5.06
N ASN A 82 2.03 -5.06 5.71
CA ASN A 82 2.48 -6.40 5.41
C ASN A 82 1.42 -7.44 5.76
N PHE A 83 1.60 -8.66 5.25
CA PHE A 83 0.76 -9.79 5.60
C PHE A 83 1.08 -10.22 7.03
N PHE A 84 0.09 -10.20 7.90
CA PHE A 84 0.22 -10.64 9.28
C PHE A 84 -0.38 -12.04 9.42
N SER A 85 0.34 -12.90 10.13
CA SER A 85 -0.15 -14.21 10.55
C SER A 85 -0.50 -14.18 12.05
N GLY A 86 -1.25 -15.18 12.52
CA GLY A 86 -1.57 -15.32 13.95
C GLY A 86 -0.37 -15.65 14.86
N SER A 87 0.87 -15.67 14.34
CA SER A 87 2.08 -15.98 15.10
C SER A 87 2.47 -14.85 16.05
N LYS A 88 3.12 -15.18 17.19
CA LYS A 88 3.49 -14.21 18.24
C LYS A 88 4.34 -13.05 17.70
N VAL A 89 5.34 -13.36 16.87
CA VAL A 89 6.24 -12.36 16.25
C VAL A 89 5.48 -11.45 15.27
N SER A 90 4.49 -12.00 14.56
CA SER A 90 3.68 -11.21 13.63
C SER A 90 2.73 -10.26 14.36
N ARG A 91 2.14 -10.68 15.48
CA ARG A 91 1.28 -9.82 16.32
C ARG A 91 2.03 -8.64 16.91
N GLU A 92 3.30 -8.83 17.27
CA GLU A 92 4.13 -7.74 17.80
C GLU A 92 4.42 -6.68 16.73
N LYS A 93 4.79 -7.12 15.52
CA LYS A 93 4.96 -6.24 14.35
C LYS A 93 3.66 -5.56 13.93
N GLU A 94 2.54 -6.26 14.07
CA GLU A 94 1.22 -5.70 13.82
C GLU A 94 0.89 -4.60 14.82
N ASN A 95 1.07 -4.84 16.12
CA ASN A 95 0.88 -3.83 17.15
C ASN A 95 1.76 -2.60 16.92
N GLU A 96 3.02 -2.80 16.52
CA GLU A 96 3.92 -1.71 16.16
C GLU A 96 3.39 -0.90 14.96
N PHE A 97 2.88 -1.58 13.93
CA PHE A 97 2.25 -0.93 12.78
C PHE A 97 0.97 -0.16 13.20
N ILE A 98 0.13 -0.74 14.05
CA ILE A 98 -1.10 -0.11 14.50
C ILE A 98 -0.79 1.17 15.30
N GLN A 99 0.12 1.06 16.28
CA GLN A 99 0.44 2.16 17.19
C GLN A 99 1.22 3.29 16.51
N ASN A 100 2.21 2.96 15.67
CA ASN A 100 3.10 3.98 15.10
C ASN A 100 2.62 4.53 13.76
N ILE A 101 1.77 3.80 13.03
CA ILE A 101 1.35 4.18 11.68
C ILE A 101 -0.16 4.34 11.64
N LEU A 102 -0.94 3.32 12.00
CA LEU A 102 -2.39 3.34 11.75
C LEU A 102 -3.11 4.38 12.63
N TYR A 103 -2.86 4.41 13.93
CA TYR A 103 -3.52 5.35 14.86
C TYR A 103 -3.16 6.81 14.60
N PRO A 104 -1.89 7.22 14.47
CA PRO A 104 -1.56 8.62 14.16
C PRO A 104 -2.17 9.08 12.84
N LEU A 105 -2.28 8.17 11.88
CA LEU A 105 -2.84 8.43 10.56
C LEU A 105 -4.37 8.57 10.66
N LEU A 106 -5.05 7.76 11.47
CA LEU A 106 -6.48 7.87 11.79
C LEU A 106 -6.84 9.14 12.58
N ASP A 107 -6.04 9.49 13.58
CA ASP A 107 -6.23 10.71 14.38
C ASP A 107 -6.06 11.97 13.53
N THR A 108 -5.12 11.94 12.57
CA THR A 108 -4.91 13.04 11.62
C THR A 108 -6.16 13.30 10.76
N ILE A 109 -6.98 12.28 10.54
CA ILE A 109 -8.02 12.30 9.51
C ILE A 109 -9.43 12.30 10.10
N ASN A 110 -9.55 12.35 11.44
CA ASN A 110 -10.81 12.34 12.18
C ASN A 110 -11.80 11.25 11.73
N LEU A 111 -11.29 10.10 11.29
CA LEU A 111 -12.15 8.98 10.90
C LEU A 111 -12.63 8.22 12.14
N PRO A 112 -13.93 7.93 12.27
CA PRO A 112 -14.43 7.13 13.38
C PRO A 112 -13.83 5.73 13.30
N ILE A 113 -13.11 5.34 14.36
CA ILE A 113 -12.47 4.04 14.47
C ILE A 113 -13.48 3.06 15.06
N ASN A 114 -13.83 2.01 14.32
CA ASN A 114 -14.34 0.78 14.93
C ASN A 114 -13.12 0.03 15.50
N ARG A 115 -12.76 0.35 16.75
CA ARG A 115 -11.68 -0.36 17.46
C ARG A 115 -12.21 -1.76 17.79
N PRO A 116 -11.56 -2.85 17.36
CA PRO A 116 -11.84 -4.14 17.99
C PRO A 116 -11.52 -3.98 19.48
N GLN A 117 -12.53 -4.17 20.32
CA GLN A 117 -12.39 -4.19 21.78
C GLN A 117 -11.58 -5.40 22.22
#